data_AF-A0A7J9G2H8-F1
#
_entry.id   AF-A0A7J9G2H8-F1
#
_cell.length_a   1.000
_cell.length_b   1.000
_cell.length_c   1.000
_cell.angle_alpha   90.00
_cell.angle_beta   90.00
_cell.angle_gamma   90.00
#
_symmetry.space_group_name_H-M   'P 1'
#
loop_
_entity.id
_entity.type
_entity.pdbx_description
1 polymer ?
#
loop_
_entity_poly.entity_id
_entity_poly.type
_entity_poly.pdbx_seq_one_letter_code
_entity_poly.pdbx_strand_id
1 'polypeptide(L)'
;SNVTNTAPNTTTAQLLDSGNLILSNGDDGGSSLWESFEDPSNAFIETMKISTDVKTGRKVELKSWKSIDDPSDGNFSLGIEPFNIRELVIRNNNQLYFRSGPWNGNIFIGLIMEAVYLDGFYIVADNQQQTYYIT
;
A
#
# COMPACT_ATOMS: atom_id res chain seq x y z
N SER A 1 9.40 0.91 11.80
CA SER A 1 8.95 2.31 11.77
C SER A 1 9.25 2.94 13.13
N ASN A 2 10.07 4.00 13.18
CA ASN A 2 10.37 4.75 14.41
C ASN A 2 9.82 6.17 14.24
N VAL A 3 9.00 6.62 15.19
CA VAL A 3 8.36 7.94 15.16
C VAL A 3 8.90 8.78 16.32
N THR A 4 9.39 9.99 16.02
CA THR A 4 9.82 10.96 17.03
C THR A 4 8.65 11.83 17.46
N ASN A 5 8.31 11.79 18.75
CA ASN A 5 7.28 12.65 19.32
C ASN A 5 7.87 14.03 19.68
N THR A 6 7.28 15.09 19.14
CA THR A 6 7.63 16.48 19.43
C THR A 6 6.73 17.12 20.50
N ALA A 7 5.62 16.49 20.89
CA ALA A 7 4.66 16.96 21.89
C ALA A 7 4.34 15.86 22.92
N PRO A 8 5.09 15.75 24.03
CA PRO A 8 4.79 14.77 25.06
C PRO A 8 3.42 15.04 25.69
N ASN A 9 2.61 13.98 25.86
CA ASN A 9 1.31 13.93 26.56
C ASN A 9 0.05 14.33 25.76
N THR A 10 0.15 14.61 24.46
CA THR A 10 -1.04 14.82 23.61
C THR A 10 -1.24 13.70 22.59
N THR A 11 -0.32 12.76 22.46
CA THR A 11 -0.41 11.71 21.44
C THR A 11 -1.61 10.79 21.65
N THR A 12 -2.43 10.63 20.60
CA THR A 12 -3.58 9.71 20.60
C THR A 12 -3.42 8.65 19.52
N ALA A 13 -3.98 7.48 19.78
CA ALA A 13 -4.10 6.39 18.81
C ALA A 13 -5.58 6.14 18.55
N GLN A 14 -5.98 6.14 17.29
CA GLN A 14 -7.38 5.98 16.87
C GLN A 14 -7.47 4.94 15.76
N LEU A 15 -8.34 3.95 15.95
CA LEU A 15 -8.75 3.04 14.87
C LEU A 15 -9.97 3.65 14.17
N LEU A 16 -9.84 3.94 12.88
CA LEU A 16 -10.93 4.44 12.06
C LEU A 16 -11.85 3.30 11.59
N ASP A 17 -13.08 3.65 11.19
CA ASP A 17 -14.04 2.69 10.61
C ASP A 17 -13.52 2.03 9.32
N SER A 18 -12.56 2.66 8.62
CA SER A 18 -11.86 2.06 7.48
C SER A 18 -10.91 0.93 7.86
N GLY A 19 -10.60 0.76 9.15
CA GLY A 19 -9.58 -0.16 9.65
C GLY A 19 -8.17 0.45 9.77
N ASN A 20 -7.98 1.71 9.38
CA ASN A 20 -6.70 2.39 9.54
C ASN A 20 -6.48 2.81 11.00
N LEU A 21 -5.43 2.31 11.64
CA LEU A 21 -4.94 2.79 12.92
C LEU A 21 -4.01 4.00 12.69
N ILE A 22 -4.39 5.14 13.24
CA ILE A 22 -3.67 6.41 13.14
C ILE A 22 -3.09 6.79 14.50
N LEU A 23 -1.82 7.22 14.49
CA LEU A 23 -1.16 7.87 15.61
C LEU A 23 -1.03 9.37 15.31
N SER A 24 -1.53 10.24 16.19
CA SER A 24 -1.51 11.69 15.99
C SER A 24 -1.09 12.44 17.26
N ASN A 25 -0.80 13.74 17.15
CA ASN A 25 -0.37 14.60 18.27
C ASN A 25 -1.51 15.23 19.08
N GLY A 26 -2.74 14.69 19.03
CA GLY A 26 -3.84 15.10 19.92
C GLY A 26 -4.59 16.38 19.55
N ASP A 27 -4.09 17.15 18.59
CA ASP A 27 -4.89 18.21 17.98
C ASP A 27 -5.86 17.56 16.98
N ASP A 28 -7.16 17.74 17.19
CA ASP A 28 -8.22 17.38 16.24
C ASP A 28 -8.02 18.20 14.94
N GLY A 29 -7.18 17.67 14.03
CA GLY A 29 -6.74 18.34 12.80
C GLY A 29 -5.23 18.45 12.61
N GLY A 30 -4.42 17.96 13.56
CA GLY A 30 -2.96 17.85 13.41
C GLY A 30 -2.54 16.80 12.38
N SER A 31 -1.37 16.99 11.76
CA SER A 31 -0.78 16.00 10.83
C SER A 31 -0.57 14.65 11.51
N SER A 32 -1.02 13.57 10.86
CA SER A 32 -0.75 12.20 11.29
C SER A 32 0.75 11.96 11.45
N LEU A 33 1.15 11.31 12.54
CA LEU A 33 2.53 10.89 12.78
C LEU A 33 2.84 9.53 12.15
N TRP A 34 1.84 8.66 12.08
CA TRP A 34 1.95 7.32 11.52
C TRP A 34 0.56 6.76 11.23
N GLU A 35 0.45 6.00 10.15
CA GLU A 35 -0.77 5.29 9.78
C GLU A 35 -0.45 3.84 9.42
N SER A 36 -1.25 2.91 9.91
CA SER A 36 -1.09 1.48 9.62
C SER A 36 -1.16 1.15 8.13
N PHE A 37 -1.94 1.92 7.36
CA PHE A 37 -2.06 1.73 5.92
C PHE A 37 -0.79 2.12 5.15
N GLU A 38 0.09 2.90 5.76
CA GLU A 38 1.40 3.24 5.18
C GLU A 38 2.49 2.19 5.45
N ASP A 39 2.22 1.22 6.33
CA ASP A 39 3.13 0.12 6.71
C ASP A 39 2.36 -1.22 6.82
N PRO A 40 1.79 -1.70 5.71
CA PRO A 40 0.89 -2.85 5.73
C PRO A 40 1.62 -4.19 5.90
N SER A 41 0.89 -5.20 6.38
CA SER A 41 1.36 -6.59 6.46
C SER A 41 0.98 -7.37 5.19
N ASN A 42 0.18 -8.43 5.30
CA ASN A 42 -0.17 -9.33 4.20
C ASN A 42 -1.54 -9.08 3.57
N ALA A 43 -2.35 -8.19 4.13
CA ALA A 43 -3.73 -7.97 3.72
C ALA A 43 -3.93 -6.58 3.11
N PHE A 44 -4.71 -6.53 2.04
CA PHE A 44 -5.24 -5.31 1.46
C PHE A 44 -6.73 -5.23 1.74
N ILE A 45 -7.17 -4.12 2.34
CA ILE A 45 -8.57 -3.82 2.62
C ILE A 45 -8.96 -2.53 1.91
N GLU A 46 -10.28 -2.31 1.80
CA GLU A 46 -10.83 -1.13 1.13
C GLU A 46 -10.22 0.16 1.68
N THR A 47 -10.00 1.16 0.81
CA THR A 47 -9.37 2.47 1.09
C THR A 47 -7.86 2.45 1.37
N MET A 48 -7.22 1.28 1.48
CA MET A 48 -5.76 1.17 1.50
C MET A 48 -5.16 1.58 0.15
N LYS A 49 -3.88 1.98 0.18
CA LYS A 49 -3.15 2.36 -1.03
C LYS A 49 -1.86 1.57 -1.16
N ILE A 50 -1.78 0.68 -2.16
CA ILE A 50 -0.49 0.14 -2.59
C ILE A 50 0.16 1.18 -3.48
N SER A 51 1.35 1.68 -3.12
CA SER A 51 1.93 2.84 -3.79
C SER A 51 3.42 2.75 -4.05
N THR A 52 3.89 3.53 -5.01
CA THR A 52 5.33 3.77 -5.24
C THR A 52 5.55 5.24 -5.54
N ASP A 53 6.38 5.86 -4.71
CA ASP A 53 6.93 7.19 -4.94
C ASP A 53 8.22 7.05 -5.76
N VAL A 54 8.18 7.55 -6.99
CA VAL A 54 9.30 7.44 -7.94
C VAL A 54 10.46 8.36 -7.55
N LYS A 55 10.20 9.47 -6.86
CA LYS A 55 11.23 10.44 -6.47
C LYS A 55 12.03 9.94 -5.28
N THR A 56 11.35 9.42 -4.27
CA THR A 56 11.99 8.94 -3.03
C THR A 56 12.35 7.46 -3.09
N GLY A 57 11.73 6.69 -3.98
CA GLY A 57 11.84 5.24 -4.03
C GLY A 57 11.04 4.53 -2.93
N ARG A 58 10.29 5.27 -2.09
CA ARG A 58 9.44 4.68 -1.05
C ARG A 58 8.31 3.89 -1.70
N LYS A 59 8.08 2.68 -1.19
CA LYS A 59 6.96 1.83 -1.61
C LYS A 59 6.09 1.46 -0.43
N VAL A 60 4.79 1.37 -0.68
CA VAL A 60 3.81 0.74 0.21
C VAL A 60 3.39 -0.55 -0.49
N GLU A 61 3.84 -1.69 0.04
CA GLU A 61 3.70 -3.02 -0.55
C GLU A 61 3.16 -3.99 0.49
N LEU A 62 2.35 -4.96 0.06
CA LEU A 62 1.99 -6.07 0.94
C LEU A 62 3.15 -7.07 1.00
N LYS A 63 3.32 -7.71 2.14
CA LYS A 63 4.29 -8.79 2.34
C LYS A 63 3.59 -10.03 2.84
N SER A 64 3.85 -11.17 2.21
CA SER A 64 3.35 -12.45 2.69
C SER A 64 3.85 -12.72 4.10
N TRP A 65 3.07 -13.44 4.90
CA TRP A 65 3.63 -14.09 6.09
C TRP A 65 4.64 -15.16 5.70
N LYS A 66 5.61 -15.39 6.58
CA LYS A 66 6.64 -16.41 6.40
C LYS A 66 6.05 -17.81 6.46
N SER A 67 5.06 -18.03 7.30
CA SER A 67 4.26 -19.26 7.34
C SER A 67 2.88 -19.00 7.96
N ILE A 68 2.02 -20.02 8.02
CA ILE A 68 0.68 -19.90 8.62
C ILE A 68 0.74 -19.49 10.11
N ASP A 69 1.79 -19.90 10.82
CA ASP A 69 1.96 -19.66 12.25
C ASP A 69 3.00 -18.55 12.55
N ASP A 70 3.66 -18.00 11.52
CA ASP A 70 4.70 -16.98 11.65
C ASP A 70 4.34 -15.75 10.80
N PRO A 71 3.76 -14.69 11.41
CA PRO A 71 3.33 -13.49 10.71
C PRO A 71 4.48 -12.54 10.34
N SER A 72 5.73 -12.91 10.61
CA SER A 72 6.88 -12.13 10.14
C SER A 72 6.95 -12.10 8.62
N ASP A 73 7.66 -11.11 8.09
CA ASP A 73 7.86 -10.92 6.65
C ASP A 73 8.40 -12.21 6.00
N GLY A 74 7.59 -12.76 5.10
CA GLY A 74 7.95 -13.86 4.21
C GLY A 74 8.65 -13.37 2.94
N ASN A 75 8.81 -14.28 1.99
CA ASN A 75 9.61 -14.01 0.79
C ASN A 75 8.84 -13.26 -0.31
N PHE A 76 7.50 -13.27 -0.27
CA PHE A 76 6.68 -12.68 -1.32
C PHE A 76 6.25 -11.26 -0.96
N SER A 77 6.31 -10.35 -1.93
CA SER A 77 5.72 -9.02 -1.83
C SER A 77 4.86 -8.69 -3.04
N LEU A 78 3.81 -7.88 -2.82
CA LEU A 78 2.95 -7.33 -3.87
C LEU A 78 3.04 -5.81 -3.84
N GLY A 79 3.45 -5.21 -4.96
CA GLY A 79 3.59 -3.77 -5.11
C GLY A 79 3.17 -3.30 -6.50
N ILE A 80 3.08 -1.98 -6.68
CA ILE A 80 2.89 -1.34 -7.98
C ILE A 80 4.24 -0.90 -8.56
N GLU A 81 4.53 -1.24 -9.81
CA GLU A 81 5.78 -0.84 -10.45
C GLU A 81 5.59 0.27 -11.49
N PRO A 82 6.45 1.32 -11.45
CA PRO A 82 6.38 2.44 -12.37
C PRO A 82 7.11 2.16 -13.70
N PHE A 83 6.82 1.03 -14.36
CA PHE A 83 7.27 0.79 -15.75
C PHE A 83 6.63 1.80 -16.72
N ASN A 84 6.84 1.65 -18.05
CA ASN A 84 6.21 2.51 -19.06
C ASN A 84 4.68 2.63 -18.87
N ILE A 85 4.03 1.51 -18.53
CA ILE A 85 2.65 1.45 -18.04
C ILE A 85 2.69 0.77 -16.67
N ARG A 86 1.87 1.24 -15.74
CA ARG A 86 1.82 0.72 -14.36
C ARG A 86 1.33 -0.73 -14.35
N GLU A 87 1.97 -1.55 -13.53
CA GLU A 87 1.62 -2.96 -13.33
C GLU A 87 1.71 -3.31 -11.85
N LEU A 88 0.79 -4.16 -11.37
CA LEU A 88 1.01 -4.91 -10.14
C LEU A 88 2.05 -6.00 -10.38
N VAL A 89 2.97 -6.13 -9.44
CA VAL A 89 4.08 -7.07 -9.49
C VAL A 89 4.17 -7.84 -8.18
N ILE A 90 4.28 -9.17 -8.31
CA ILE A 90 4.68 -10.02 -7.19
C ILE A 90 6.16 -10.33 -7.34
N ARG A 91 6.91 -10.17 -6.25
CA ARG A 91 8.31 -10.59 -6.14
C ARG A 91 8.44 -11.75 -5.17
N ASN A 92 9.43 -12.60 -5.40
CA ASN A 92 9.91 -13.61 -4.45
C ASN A 92 11.39 -13.33 -4.18
N ASN A 93 11.75 -12.97 -2.94
CA ASN A 93 13.12 -12.56 -2.58
C ASN A 93 13.67 -11.47 -3.51
N ASN A 94 12.85 -10.44 -3.75
CA ASN A 94 13.11 -9.32 -4.67
C ASN A 94 13.24 -9.69 -6.17
N GLN A 95 13.14 -10.97 -6.53
CA GLN A 95 13.11 -11.41 -7.93
C GLN A 95 11.69 -11.34 -8.47
N LEU A 96 11.55 -10.87 -9.71
CA LEU A 96 10.25 -10.82 -10.37
C LEU A 96 9.66 -12.23 -10.48
N TYR A 97 8.48 -12.44 -9.88
CA TYR A 97 7.79 -13.73 -9.88
C TYR A 97 6.55 -13.70 -10.79
N PHE A 98 5.77 -12.62 -10.73
CA PHE A 98 4.56 -12.46 -11.54
C PHE A 98 4.33 -11.00 -11.91
N ARG A 99 3.71 -10.79 -13.07
CA ARG A 99 3.26 -9.47 -13.57
C ARG A 99 1.79 -9.57 -13.92
N SER A 100 1.01 -8.63 -13.40
CA SER A 100 -0.39 -8.44 -13.78
C SER A 100 -0.56 -7.93 -15.21
N GLY A 101 0.52 -7.48 -15.85
CA GLY A 101 0.48 -6.79 -17.14
C GLY A 101 0.02 -5.33 -17.01
N PRO A 102 0.14 -4.53 -18.09
CA PRO A 102 -0.28 -3.13 -18.13
C PRO A 102 -1.73 -2.90 -17.68
N TRP A 103 -1.96 -1.83 -16.92
CA TRP A 103 -3.29 -1.27 -16.71
C TRP A 103 -3.84 -0.64 -17.99
N ASN A 104 -5.02 -1.06 -18.43
CA ASN A 104 -5.65 -0.54 -19.66
C ASN A 104 -6.70 0.56 -19.41
N GLY A 105 -6.86 1.03 -18.17
CA GLY A 105 -7.92 1.96 -17.77
C GLY A 105 -9.05 1.29 -16.99
N ASN A 106 -9.25 -0.02 -17.16
CA ASN A 106 -10.33 -0.79 -16.52
C ASN A 106 -9.80 -2.00 -15.73
N ILE A 107 -8.82 -2.73 -16.27
CA ILE A 107 -8.24 -3.93 -15.66
C ILE A 107 -6.74 -4.01 -15.96
N PHE A 108 -6.01 -4.81 -15.18
CA PHE A 108 -4.68 -5.27 -15.56
C PHE A 108 -4.81 -6.43 -16.56
N ILE A 109 -4.22 -6.30 -17.75
CA ILE A 109 -4.52 -7.18 -18.89
C ILE A 109 -4.02 -8.64 -18.74
N GLY A 110 -3.11 -8.90 -17.81
CA GLY A 110 -2.61 -10.23 -17.46
C GLY A 110 -3.36 -10.89 -16.31
N LEU A 111 -4.37 -10.22 -15.73
CA LEU A 111 -5.27 -10.84 -14.76
C LEU A 111 -6.49 -11.42 -15.48
N ILE A 112 -6.75 -12.72 -15.29
CA ILE A 112 -8.00 -13.35 -15.72
C ILE A 112 -9.05 -12.99 -14.66
N MET A 113 -9.69 -11.84 -14.80
CA MET A 113 -10.84 -11.48 -13.96
C MET A 113 -12.12 -12.03 -14.60
N GLU A 114 -12.67 -13.12 -14.07
CA GLU A 114 -14.00 -13.62 -14.47
C GLU A 114 -15.14 -12.67 -14.04
N ALA A 115 -14.87 -11.74 -13.12
CA ALA A 115 -15.82 -10.73 -12.66
C ALA A 115 -15.39 -9.32 -13.09
N VAL A 116 -15.87 -8.89 -14.25
CA VAL A 116 -15.83 -7.48 -14.70
C VAL A 116 -16.58 -6.55 -13.71
N TYR A 117 -17.37 -7.11 -12.80
CA TYR A 117 -18.19 -6.41 -11.81
C TYR A 117 -17.48 -5.98 -10.53
N LEU A 118 -16.21 -6.36 -10.31
CA LEU A 118 -15.40 -5.80 -9.22
C LEU A 118 -14.73 -4.51 -9.73
N ASP A 119 -15.51 -3.43 -9.76
CA ASP A 119 -15.01 -2.05 -9.91
C ASP A 119 -14.26 -1.66 -8.62
N GLY A 120 -13.13 -2.32 -8.38
CA GLY A 120 -12.48 -2.35 -7.06
C GLY A 120 -11.06 -1.81 -7.05
N PHE A 121 -10.49 -1.44 -8.20
CA PHE A 121 -9.12 -0.94 -8.28
C PHE A 121 -9.02 0.28 -9.19
N TYR A 122 -8.59 1.41 -8.65
CA TYR A 122 -8.30 2.61 -9.44
C TYR A 122 -6.82 2.96 -9.38
N ILE A 123 -6.20 3.16 -10.55
CA ILE A 123 -4.86 3.75 -10.61
C ILE A 123 -4.97 5.26 -10.61
N VAL A 124 -4.46 5.89 -9.56
CA VAL A 124 -4.37 7.34 -9.46
C VAL A 124 -2.91 7.77 -9.57
N ALA A 125 -2.65 8.77 -10.41
CA ALA A 125 -1.37 9.45 -10.50
C ALA A 125 -1.43 10.76 -9.73
N ASP A 126 -0.70 10.86 -8.61
CA ASP A 126 -0.47 12.15 -7.96
C ASP A 126 0.73 12.83 -8.64
N ASN A 127 0.44 13.79 -9.51
CA ASN A 127 1.44 14.50 -10.30
C ASN A 127 2.39 15.38 -9.48
N GLN A 128 2.05 15.76 -8.24
CA GLN A 128 2.95 16.57 -7.42
C GLN A 128 4.11 15.74 -6.86
N GLN A 129 3.83 14.49 -6.47
CA GLN A 129 4.82 13.58 -5.88
C GLN A 129 5.30 12.49 -6.86
N GLN A 130 4.67 12.34 -8.04
CA GLN A 130 4.82 11.18 -8.93
C GLN A 130 4.51 9.86 -8.20
N THR A 131 3.60 9.91 -7.24
CA THR A 131 3.12 8.73 -6.51
C THR A 131 1.99 8.10 -7.30
N TYR A 132 2.09 6.80 -7.52
CA TYR A 132 1.03 6.01 -8.14
C TYR A 132 0.49 5.05 -7.11
N TYR A 133 -0.83 4.97 -6.99
CA TYR A 133 -1.44 4.04 -6.07
C TYR A 133 -2.66 3.33 -6.64
N ILE A 134 -2.91 2.15 -6.08
CA ILE A 134 -4.15 1.38 -6.27
C ILE A 134 -4.91 1.44 -4.95
N THR A 135 -6.16 1.88 -5.03
CA THR A 135 -7.17 1.83 -3.95
C THR A 135 -8.29 0.90 -4.32
#